data_AF-A0A8U0A458-F1
#
_entry.id   AF-A0A8U0A458-F1
#
_cell.length_a   1.000
_cell.length_b   1.000
_cell.length_c   1.000
_cell.angle_alpha   90.00
_cell.angle_beta   90.00
_cell.angle_gamma   90.00
#
_symmetry.space_group_name_H-M   'P 1'
#
loop_
_entity.id
_entity.type
_entity.pdbx_description
1 polymer ?
#
loop_
_entity_poly.entity_id
_entity_poly.type
_entity_poly.pdbx_seq_one_letter_code
_entity_poly.pdbx_strand_id
1 'polypeptide(L)'
;MAESSIKSETAGRLQTIASAIAIAIGAYALGNVVAVSVMSILLLVGFSMEGYPARMAVLSTLAVQGAGFLGFGLVYLDYSEQFDLLEIDRPKLSDIGYLLGGIVAVLLGWQGISFVFTSLLGIEPAESSFIEQGIQNPTLLLVLIPLSILVVGPGEELLYRGIVQGSIRRVLGPVGAILIASAVFASIHVFGLIGSPLETLATLLTVFVLALVLGAVYELSENLLVPALIHGLYNATQFLLAYQYATGGLPVIG
;
A
#
# COMPACT_ATOMS: atom_id res chain seq x y z
N MET A 1 43.80 -4.39 1.23
CA MET A 1 42.93 -4.55 2.43
C MET A 1 41.74 -3.60 2.43
N ALA A 2 41.91 -2.29 2.16
CA ALA A 2 40.77 -1.36 2.08
C ALA A 2 39.77 -1.69 0.95
N GLU A 3 40.26 -2.04 -0.24
CA GLU A 3 39.40 -2.37 -1.38
C GLU A 3 38.58 -3.66 -1.18
N SER A 4 39.15 -4.67 -0.52
CA SER A 4 38.43 -5.91 -0.18
C SER A 4 37.38 -5.69 0.90
N SER A 5 37.64 -4.78 1.86
CA SER A 5 36.67 -4.40 2.91
C SER A 5 35.46 -3.68 2.32
N ILE A 6 35.69 -2.70 1.43
CA ILE A 6 34.65 -1.92 0.76
C ILE A 6 33.76 -2.82 -0.11
N LYS A 7 34.36 -3.78 -0.84
CA LYS A 7 33.61 -4.75 -1.65
C LYS A 7 32.71 -5.65 -0.79
N SER A 8 33.19 -6.09 0.38
CA SER A 8 32.40 -6.94 1.28
C SER A 8 31.22 -6.18 1.92
N GLU A 9 31.45 -4.91 2.31
CA GLU A 9 30.42 -4.06 2.88
C GLU A 9 29.33 -3.74 1.84
N THR A 10 29.74 -3.39 0.62
CA THR A 10 28.82 -3.11 -0.48
C THR A 10 27.97 -4.34 -0.81
N ALA A 11 28.57 -5.54 -0.85
CA ALA A 11 27.86 -6.79 -1.08
C ALA A 11 26.81 -7.05 0.02
N GLY A 12 27.14 -6.82 1.29
CA GLY A 12 26.20 -6.96 2.41
C GLY A 12 25.01 -6.00 2.34
N ARG A 13 25.26 -4.73 1.95
CA ARG A 13 24.19 -3.73 1.74
C ARG A 13 23.25 -4.16 0.62
N LEU A 14 23.81 -4.57 -0.53
CA LEU A 14 23.02 -5.05 -1.67
C LEU A 14 22.21 -6.29 -1.33
N GLN A 15 22.78 -7.23 -0.58
CA GLN A 15 22.08 -8.43 -0.13
C GLN A 15 20.89 -8.08 0.77
N THR A 16 21.06 -7.12 1.68
CA THR A 16 19.97 -6.67 2.58
C THR A 16 18.83 -6.05 1.77
N ILE A 17 19.14 -5.14 0.85
CA ILE A 17 18.15 -4.50 -0.01
C ILE A 17 17.44 -5.54 -0.89
N ALA A 18 18.19 -6.44 -1.54
CA ALA A 18 17.63 -7.49 -2.37
C ALA A 18 16.72 -8.45 -1.58
N SER A 19 17.10 -8.79 -0.35
CA SER A 19 16.30 -9.65 0.53
C SER A 19 15.00 -8.96 0.94
N ALA A 20 15.05 -7.68 1.33
CA ALA A 20 13.87 -6.90 1.66
C ALA A 20 12.89 -6.82 0.48
N ILE A 21 13.38 -6.57 -0.74
CA ILE A 21 12.57 -6.55 -1.95
C ILE A 21 12.00 -7.95 -2.25
N ALA A 22 12.80 -9.00 -2.13
CA ALA A 22 12.36 -10.38 -2.36
C ALA A 22 11.26 -10.80 -1.37
N ILE A 23 11.33 -10.36 -0.12
CA ILE A 23 10.28 -10.57 0.90
C ILE A 23 8.97 -9.92 0.44
N ALA A 24 9.01 -8.66 -0.02
CA ALA A 24 7.81 -7.97 -0.51
C ALA A 24 7.19 -8.66 -1.73
N ILE A 25 8.02 -9.09 -2.68
CA ILE A 25 7.56 -9.85 -3.87
C ILE A 25 6.98 -11.21 -3.44
N GLY A 26 7.65 -11.90 -2.52
CA GLY A 26 7.20 -13.20 -2.00
C GLY A 26 5.87 -13.09 -1.27
N ALA A 27 5.69 -12.06 -0.45
CA ALA A 27 4.44 -11.73 0.23
C ALA A 27 3.29 -11.52 -0.77
N TYR A 28 3.52 -10.72 -1.82
CA TYR A 28 2.54 -10.48 -2.88
C TYR A 28 2.20 -11.77 -3.66
N ALA A 29 3.23 -12.54 -4.04
CA ALA A 29 3.05 -13.79 -4.77
C ALA A 29 2.27 -14.83 -3.93
N LEU A 30 2.62 -14.99 -2.65
CA LEU A 30 1.91 -15.86 -1.73
C LEU A 30 0.44 -15.45 -1.59
N GLY A 31 0.17 -14.15 -1.40
CA GLY A 31 -1.19 -13.63 -1.33
C GLY A 31 -2.03 -13.98 -2.55
N ASN A 32 -1.44 -13.87 -3.75
CA ASN A 32 -2.11 -14.26 -4.99
C ASN A 32 -2.33 -15.79 -5.09
N VAL A 33 -1.35 -16.60 -4.67
CA VAL A 33 -1.52 -18.06 -4.59
C VAL A 33 -2.65 -18.44 -3.64
N VAL A 34 -2.75 -17.78 -2.48
CA VAL A 34 -3.84 -17.95 -1.52
C VAL A 34 -5.17 -17.56 -2.18
N ALA A 35 -5.24 -16.43 -2.87
CA ALA A 35 -6.45 -15.97 -3.55
C ALA A 35 -6.95 -17.01 -4.56
N VAL A 36 -6.07 -17.48 -5.45
CA VAL A 36 -6.41 -18.48 -6.47
C VAL A 36 -6.81 -19.82 -5.84
N SER A 37 -6.12 -20.24 -4.78
CA SER A 37 -6.41 -21.49 -4.08
C SER A 37 -7.79 -21.45 -3.41
N VAL A 38 -8.10 -20.38 -2.68
CA VAL A 38 -9.40 -20.20 -2.02
C VAL A 38 -10.51 -20.11 -3.06
N MET A 39 -10.31 -19.34 -4.14
CA MET A 39 -11.26 -19.27 -5.25
C MET A 39 -11.53 -20.65 -5.86
N SER A 40 -10.48 -21.44 -6.10
CA SER A 40 -10.61 -22.79 -6.67
C SER A 40 -11.39 -23.73 -5.75
N ILE A 41 -11.14 -23.68 -4.44
CA ILE A 41 -11.87 -24.47 -3.45
C ILE A 41 -13.35 -24.06 -3.41
N LEU A 42 -13.65 -22.75 -3.42
CA LEU A 42 -15.03 -22.26 -3.44
C LEU A 42 -15.79 -22.74 -4.68
N LEU A 43 -15.17 -22.71 -5.86
CA LEU A 43 -15.77 -23.24 -7.08
C LEU A 43 -16.02 -24.76 -6.97
N LEU A 44 -15.07 -25.53 -6.43
CA LEU A 44 -15.21 -26.98 -6.24
C LEU A 44 -16.35 -27.36 -5.29
N VAL A 45 -16.61 -26.57 -4.25
CA VAL A 45 -17.70 -26.79 -3.30
C VAL A 45 -19.03 -26.13 -3.72
N GLY A 46 -19.12 -25.65 -4.96
CA GLY A 46 -20.37 -25.18 -5.57
C GLY A 46 -20.69 -23.69 -5.36
N PHE A 47 -19.76 -22.89 -4.85
CA PHE A 47 -19.95 -21.43 -4.75
C PHE A 47 -19.56 -20.74 -6.05
N SER A 48 -20.55 -20.16 -6.74
CA SER A 48 -20.29 -19.33 -7.92
C SER A 48 -19.71 -17.96 -7.53
N MET A 49 -18.55 -17.63 -8.08
CA MET A 49 -17.96 -16.29 -7.99
C MET A 49 -18.31 -15.41 -9.21
N GLU A 50 -18.75 -16.04 -10.30
CA GLU A 50 -19.18 -15.38 -11.53
C GLU A 50 -20.39 -14.47 -11.28
N GLY A 51 -20.33 -13.23 -11.77
CA GLY A 51 -21.37 -12.21 -11.54
C GLY A 51 -21.34 -11.54 -10.17
N TYR A 52 -20.37 -11.86 -9.30
CA TYR A 52 -20.23 -11.25 -7.96
C TYR A 52 -18.88 -10.54 -7.79
N PRO A 53 -18.65 -9.40 -8.48
CA PRO A 53 -17.37 -8.66 -8.41
C PRO A 53 -17.01 -8.26 -6.99
N ALA A 54 -18.00 -7.95 -6.15
CA ALA A 54 -17.75 -7.60 -4.75
C ALA A 54 -17.12 -8.76 -3.94
N ARG A 55 -17.55 -10.00 -4.18
CA ARG A 55 -16.99 -11.19 -3.50
C ARG A 55 -15.55 -11.43 -3.94
N MET A 56 -15.28 -11.27 -5.23
CA MET A 56 -13.95 -11.41 -5.81
C MET A 56 -12.99 -10.35 -5.27
N ALA A 57 -13.42 -9.10 -5.21
CA ALA A 57 -12.63 -8.01 -4.65
C ALA A 57 -12.32 -8.24 -3.16
N VAL A 58 -13.31 -8.60 -2.35
CA VAL A 58 -13.11 -8.91 -0.92
C VAL A 58 -12.15 -10.09 -0.72
N LEU A 59 -12.33 -11.17 -1.48
CA LEU A 59 -11.44 -12.33 -1.43
C LEU A 59 -10.01 -11.93 -1.79
N SER A 60 -9.84 -11.16 -2.87
CA SER A 60 -8.53 -10.66 -3.30
C SER A 60 -7.88 -9.80 -2.22
N THR A 61 -8.62 -8.85 -1.63
CA THR A 61 -8.11 -7.98 -0.56
C THR A 61 -7.70 -8.78 0.68
N LEU A 62 -8.53 -9.71 1.13
CA LEU A 62 -8.22 -10.54 2.30
C LEU A 62 -7.05 -11.49 2.03
N ALA A 63 -6.93 -12.02 0.81
CA ALA A 63 -5.85 -12.93 0.45
C ALA A 63 -4.52 -12.20 0.27
N VAL A 64 -4.48 -11.09 -0.48
CA VAL A 64 -3.23 -10.39 -0.78
C VAL A 64 -2.81 -9.51 0.40
N GLN A 65 -3.66 -8.59 0.86
CA GLN A 65 -3.29 -7.67 1.94
C GLN A 65 -3.40 -8.33 3.32
N GLY A 66 -4.42 -9.16 3.53
CA GLY A 66 -4.60 -9.89 4.77
C GLY A 66 -3.61 -11.04 4.95
N ALA A 67 -3.72 -12.10 4.16
CA ALA A 67 -2.83 -13.26 4.32
C ALA A 67 -1.42 -13.00 3.77
N GLY A 68 -1.32 -12.41 2.59
CA GLY A 68 -0.07 -12.19 1.87
C GLY A 68 0.82 -11.13 2.49
N PHE A 69 0.28 -10.00 2.97
CA PHE A 69 1.10 -8.94 3.57
C PHE A 69 1.12 -9.02 5.10
N LEU A 70 -0.06 -8.91 5.73
CA LEU A 70 -0.15 -8.93 7.20
C LEU A 70 0.26 -10.29 7.76
N GLY A 71 -0.36 -11.38 7.29
CA GLY A 71 -0.13 -12.74 7.80
C GLY A 71 1.31 -13.20 7.55
N PHE A 72 1.77 -13.16 6.31
CA PHE A 72 3.15 -13.50 5.96
C PHE A 72 4.16 -12.62 6.70
N GLY A 73 3.93 -11.30 6.78
CA GLY A 73 4.84 -10.39 7.45
C GLY A 73 5.00 -10.73 8.93
N LEU A 74 3.89 -11.02 9.63
CA LEU A 74 3.93 -11.47 11.02
C LEU A 74 4.66 -12.81 11.19
N VAL A 75 4.40 -13.78 10.30
CA VAL A 75 5.11 -15.09 10.31
C VAL A 75 6.60 -14.90 10.03
N TYR A 76 6.97 -14.03 9.10
CA TYR A 76 8.36 -13.71 8.80
C TYR A 76 9.07 -13.09 10.02
N LEU A 77 8.44 -12.11 10.67
CA LEU A 77 9.00 -11.44 11.85
C LEU A 77 9.20 -12.40 13.02
N ASP A 78 8.24 -13.29 13.24
CA ASP A 78 8.32 -14.34 14.26
C ASP A 78 9.42 -15.35 13.95
N TYR A 79 9.41 -15.92 12.74
CA TYR A 79 10.40 -16.91 12.32
C TYR A 79 11.83 -16.38 12.28
N SER A 80 11.99 -15.10 11.91
CA SER A 80 13.31 -14.46 11.81
C SER A 80 13.76 -13.77 13.10
N GLU A 81 12.91 -13.73 14.13
CA GLU A 81 13.15 -13.03 15.41
C GLU A 81 13.44 -11.52 15.22
N GLN A 82 12.82 -10.87 14.23
CA GLN A 82 13.10 -9.48 13.83
C GLN A 82 11.97 -8.50 14.14
N PHE A 83 11.23 -8.70 15.24
CA PHE A 83 10.22 -7.73 15.68
C PHE A 83 10.81 -6.35 16.01
N ASP A 84 12.12 -6.24 16.21
CA ASP A 84 12.87 -4.98 16.36
C ASP A 84 12.92 -4.13 15.07
N LEU A 85 12.46 -4.67 13.94
CA LEU A 85 12.20 -3.89 12.72
C LEU A 85 10.96 -2.98 12.85
N LEU A 86 10.02 -3.32 13.74
CA LEU A 86 8.78 -2.60 13.91
C LEU A 86 8.90 -1.58 15.03
N GLU A 87 8.69 -0.31 14.70
CA GLU A 87 8.44 0.72 15.71
C GLU A 87 6.95 0.66 16.09
N ILE A 88 6.66 0.08 17.25
CA ILE A 88 5.30 0.03 17.82
C ILE A 88 5.37 0.58 19.24
N ASP A 89 4.89 1.81 19.42
CA ASP A 89 4.75 2.42 20.73
C ASP A 89 3.27 2.64 21.09
N ARG A 90 2.98 2.87 22.37
CA ARG A 90 1.65 3.23 22.83
C ARG A 90 1.25 4.58 22.21
N PRO A 91 -0.01 4.73 21.72
CA PRO A 91 -0.47 5.98 21.14
C PRO A 91 -0.23 7.18 22.06
N LYS A 92 0.51 8.17 21.57
CA LYS A 92 0.81 9.44 22.26
C LYS A 92 -0.07 10.56 21.69
N LEU A 93 -0.20 11.67 22.43
CA LEU A 93 -0.89 12.85 21.91
C LEU A 93 -0.17 13.47 20.70
N SER A 94 1.15 13.31 20.60
CA SER A 94 1.93 13.68 19.41
C SER A 94 1.49 12.95 18.15
N ASP A 95 1.03 11.71 18.30
CA ASP A 95 0.62 10.86 17.17
C ASP A 95 -0.64 11.41 16.49
N ILE A 96 -1.48 12.15 17.23
CA ILE A 96 -2.61 12.88 16.65
C ILE A 96 -2.10 13.96 15.68
N GLY A 97 -1.04 14.67 16.05
CA GLY A 97 -0.41 15.68 15.19
C GLY A 97 0.16 15.06 13.91
N TYR A 98 0.89 13.95 14.04
CA TYR A 98 1.42 13.21 12.88
C TYR A 98 0.33 12.61 12.01
N LEU A 99 -0.73 12.05 12.61
CA LEU A 99 -1.89 11.51 11.92
C LEU A 99 -2.60 12.59 11.09
N LEU A 100 -2.97 13.71 11.72
CA LEU A 100 -3.68 14.80 11.04
C LEU A 100 -2.80 15.46 9.98
N GLY A 101 -1.53 15.76 10.31
CA GLY A 101 -0.58 16.33 9.37
C GLY A 101 -0.31 15.40 8.18
N GLY A 102 -0.19 14.10 8.45
CA GLY A 102 -0.02 13.06 7.44
C GLY A 102 -1.23 12.95 6.52
N ILE A 103 -2.46 12.92 7.06
CA ILE A 103 -3.71 12.93 6.26
C ILE A 103 -3.76 14.15 5.35
N VAL A 104 -3.48 15.35 5.87
CA VAL A 104 -3.47 16.57 5.06
C VAL A 104 -2.39 16.49 3.98
N ALA A 105 -1.18 16.03 4.32
CA ALA A 105 -0.08 15.90 3.38
C ALA A 105 -0.38 14.90 2.25
N VAL A 106 -0.97 13.74 2.54
CA VAL A 106 -1.34 12.76 1.50
C VAL A 106 -2.45 13.28 0.60
N LEU A 107 -3.47 13.96 1.16
CA LEU A 107 -4.57 14.52 0.37
C LEU A 107 -4.12 15.68 -0.52
N LEU A 108 -3.31 16.59 0.01
CA LEU A 108 -2.74 17.69 -0.78
C LEU A 108 -1.75 17.17 -1.82
N GLY A 109 -0.94 16.16 -1.49
CA GLY A 109 -0.03 15.51 -2.41
C GLY A 109 -0.78 14.88 -3.59
N TRP A 110 -1.82 14.10 -3.30
CA TRP A 110 -2.71 13.53 -4.30
C TRP A 110 -3.33 14.61 -5.20
N GLN A 111 -4.00 15.61 -4.60
CA GLN A 111 -4.68 16.65 -5.36
C GLN A 111 -3.72 17.50 -6.21
N GLY A 112 -2.54 17.82 -5.67
CA GLY A 112 -1.51 18.59 -6.36
C GLY A 112 -0.92 17.84 -7.55
N ILE A 113 -0.61 16.56 -7.38
CA ILE A 113 -0.08 15.74 -8.48
C ILE A 113 -1.13 15.51 -9.54
N SER A 114 -2.38 15.20 -9.16
CA SER A 114 -3.51 15.10 -10.08
C SER A 114 -3.68 16.40 -10.87
N PHE A 115 -3.63 17.56 -10.22
CA PHE A 115 -3.69 18.86 -10.91
C PHE A 115 -2.57 19.04 -11.94
N VAL A 116 -1.33 18.68 -11.59
CA VAL A 116 -0.20 18.77 -12.53
C VAL A 116 -0.45 17.90 -13.75
N PHE A 117 -0.82 16.62 -13.56
CA PHE A 117 -1.05 15.72 -14.68
C PHE A 117 -2.25 16.13 -15.54
N THR A 118 -3.40 16.41 -14.95
CA THR A 118 -4.61 16.70 -15.72
C THR A 118 -4.58 18.11 -16.32
N SER A 119 -4.26 19.12 -15.52
CA SER A 119 -4.42 20.52 -15.91
C SER A 119 -3.21 21.09 -16.64
N LEU A 120 -1.99 20.58 -16.37
CA LEU A 120 -0.77 21.08 -17.02
C LEU A 120 -0.27 20.16 -18.14
N LEU A 121 -0.47 18.84 -18.01
CA LEU A 121 0.04 17.87 -18.97
C LEU A 121 -1.05 17.22 -19.83
N GLY A 122 -2.33 17.41 -19.50
CA GLY A 122 -3.46 16.79 -20.23
C GLY A 122 -3.48 15.26 -20.12
N ILE A 123 -2.93 14.71 -19.03
CA ILE A 123 -2.85 13.27 -18.77
C ILE A 123 -3.77 12.96 -17.60
N GLU A 124 -4.77 12.11 -17.84
CA GLU A 124 -5.61 11.57 -16.77
C GLU A 124 -4.88 10.41 -16.09
N PRO A 125 -4.67 10.41 -14.76
CA PRO A 125 -4.05 9.28 -14.07
C PRO A 125 -4.85 7.98 -14.25
N ALA A 126 -4.17 6.84 -14.35
CA ALA A 126 -4.81 5.54 -14.44
C ALA A 126 -5.68 5.24 -13.21
N GLU A 127 -6.85 4.65 -13.46
CA GLU A 127 -7.84 4.36 -12.44
C GLU A 127 -7.53 3.05 -11.71
N SER A 128 -7.94 2.96 -10.45
CA SER A 128 -7.86 1.70 -9.70
C SER A 128 -8.92 0.73 -10.19
N SER A 129 -8.54 -0.52 -10.47
CA SER A 129 -9.47 -1.60 -10.81
C SER A 129 -10.55 -1.83 -9.75
N PHE A 130 -10.26 -1.52 -8.48
CA PHE A 130 -11.25 -1.56 -7.40
C PHE A 130 -12.26 -0.41 -7.49
N ILE A 131 -11.82 0.79 -7.87
CA ILE A 131 -12.70 1.95 -8.06
C ILE A 131 -13.59 1.72 -9.28
N GLU A 132 -13.04 1.28 -10.41
CA GLU A 132 -13.82 0.99 -11.62
C GLU A 132 -14.93 -0.04 -11.35
N GLN A 133 -14.58 -1.16 -10.72
CA GLN A 133 -15.57 -2.18 -10.30
C GLN A 133 -16.58 -1.62 -9.29
N GLY A 134 -16.11 -0.76 -8.39
CA GLY A 134 -16.94 -0.10 -7.38
C GLY A 134 -17.93 0.90 -7.97
N ILE A 135 -17.59 1.61 -9.05
CA ILE A 135 -18.53 2.50 -9.75
C ILE A 135 -19.67 1.68 -10.37
N GLN A 136 -19.35 0.49 -10.91
CA GLN A 136 -20.36 -0.43 -11.45
C GLN A 136 -21.19 -1.12 -10.35
N ASN A 137 -20.63 -1.27 -9.14
CA ASN A 137 -21.30 -1.87 -7.98
C ASN A 137 -20.96 -1.09 -6.69
N PRO A 138 -21.68 0.00 -6.38
CA PRO A 138 -21.32 0.92 -5.29
C PRO A 138 -21.26 0.27 -3.91
N THR A 139 -21.99 -0.82 -3.67
CA THR A 139 -21.90 -1.56 -2.40
C THR A 139 -20.49 -2.10 -2.14
N LEU A 140 -19.72 -2.44 -3.17
CA LEU A 140 -18.32 -2.84 -3.03
C LEU A 140 -17.50 -1.74 -2.36
N LEU A 141 -17.66 -0.47 -2.78
CA LEU A 141 -16.90 0.66 -2.22
C LEU A 141 -17.14 0.81 -0.71
N LEU A 142 -18.39 0.62 -0.26
CA LEU A 142 -18.72 0.65 1.18
C LEU A 142 -18.06 -0.47 1.97
N VAL A 143 -17.89 -1.65 1.36
CA VAL A 143 -17.18 -2.79 1.99
C VAL A 143 -15.67 -2.56 2.01
N LEU A 144 -15.12 -1.91 0.98
CA LEU A 144 -13.69 -1.62 0.91
C LEU A 144 -13.25 -0.56 1.92
N ILE A 145 -14.10 0.38 2.31
CA ILE A 145 -13.79 1.40 3.35
C ILE A 145 -13.26 0.78 4.65
N PRO A 146 -14.01 -0.08 5.37
CA PRO A 146 -13.51 -0.70 6.61
C PRO A 146 -12.35 -1.66 6.34
N LEU A 147 -12.34 -2.38 5.21
CA LEU A 147 -11.22 -3.25 4.84
C LEU A 147 -9.92 -2.45 4.63
N SER A 148 -10.01 -1.23 4.09
CA SER A 148 -8.84 -0.37 3.92
C SER A 148 -8.19 0.01 5.24
N ILE A 149 -9.01 0.32 6.25
CA ILE A 149 -8.55 0.75 7.56
C ILE A 149 -8.03 -0.43 8.38
N LEU A 150 -8.68 -1.59 8.28
CA LEU A 150 -8.41 -2.73 9.16
C LEU A 150 -7.46 -3.77 8.56
N VAL A 151 -7.34 -3.82 7.23
CA VAL A 151 -6.57 -4.86 6.53
C VAL A 151 -5.53 -4.26 5.61
N VAL A 152 -5.94 -3.40 4.66
CA VAL A 152 -5.02 -2.87 3.64
C VAL A 152 -3.93 -2.00 4.27
N GLY A 153 -4.31 -0.95 5.00
CA GLY A 153 -3.37 -0.05 5.68
C GLY A 153 -2.43 -0.82 6.61
N PRO A 154 -2.93 -1.60 7.58
CA PRO A 154 -2.07 -2.37 8.48
C PRO A 154 -1.17 -3.38 7.77
N GLY A 155 -1.70 -4.16 6.81
CA GLY A 155 -0.92 -5.17 6.11
C GLY A 155 0.17 -4.58 5.22
N GLU A 156 -0.17 -3.55 4.45
CA GLU A 156 0.80 -2.89 3.58
C GLU A 156 1.85 -2.12 4.39
N GLU A 157 1.46 -1.36 5.42
CA GLU A 157 2.45 -0.65 6.23
C GLU A 157 3.36 -1.59 7.01
N LEU A 158 2.85 -2.71 7.55
CA LEU A 158 3.70 -3.72 8.20
C LEU A 158 4.76 -4.27 7.25
N LEU A 159 4.36 -4.60 6.01
CA LEU A 159 5.29 -5.15 5.04
C LEU A 159 6.29 -4.08 4.55
N TYR A 160 5.82 -2.92 4.11
CA TYR A 160 6.66 -1.95 3.42
C TYR A 160 7.40 -1.00 4.37
N ARG A 161 6.82 -0.60 5.51
CA ARG A 161 7.43 0.36 6.45
C ARG A 161 8.12 -0.39 7.58
N GLY A 162 7.45 -1.41 8.11
CA GLY A 162 8.06 -2.33 9.07
C GLY A 162 9.22 -3.10 8.45
N ILE A 163 8.93 -4.05 7.56
CA ILE A 163 9.93 -5.01 7.10
C ILE A 163 10.88 -4.40 6.06
N VAL A 164 10.36 -3.84 4.96
CA VAL A 164 11.20 -3.37 3.84
C VAL A 164 12.00 -2.12 4.24
N GLN A 165 11.33 -1.05 4.66
CA GLN A 165 12.00 0.19 5.09
C GLN A 165 12.88 -0.07 6.32
N GLY A 166 12.38 -0.76 7.36
CA GLY A 166 13.17 -1.09 8.55
C GLY A 166 14.46 -1.86 8.23
N SER A 167 14.40 -2.85 7.32
CA SER A 167 15.60 -3.62 6.91
C SER A 167 16.61 -2.74 6.17
N ILE A 168 16.14 -1.91 5.23
CA ILE A 168 17.01 -1.04 4.44
C ILE A 168 17.59 0.09 5.31
N ARG A 169 16.85 0.57 6.30
CA ARG A 169 17.28 1.62 7.25
C ARG A 169 18.56 1.22 7.97
N ARG A 170 18.73 -0.05 8.33
CA ARG A 170 19.95 -0.59 8.99
C ARG A 170 21.22 -0.42 8.14
N VAL A 171 21.09 -0.30 6.81
CA VAL A 171 22.24 -0.26 5.89
C VAL A 171 22.40 1.06 5.12
N LEU A 172 21.33 1.84 4.95
CA LEU A 172 21.33 3.11 4.20
C LEU A 172 20.82 4.32 5.01
N GLY A 173 20.40 4.12 6.26
CA GLY A 173 19.75 5.16 7.05
C GLY A 173 18.31 5.46 6.59
N PRO A 174 17.61 6.36 7.29
CA PRO A 174 16.17 6.57 7.11
C PRO A 174 15.82 7.12 5.72
N VAL A 175 16.59 8.08 5.20
CA VAL A 175 16.29 8.70 3.90
C VAL A 175 16.38 7.69 2.75
N GLY A 176 17.46 6.90 2.69
CA GLY A 176 17.61 5.88 1.66
C GLY A 176 16.55 4.77 1.76
N ALA A 177 16.18 4.41 2.99
CA ALA A 177 15.13 3.43 3.24
C ALA A 177 13.76 3.91 2.77
N ILE A 178 13.37 5.15 3.11
CA ILE A 178 12.11 5.76 2.67
C ILE A 178 12.03 5.77 1.14
N LEU A 179 13.08 6.23 0.46
CA LEU A 179 13.11 6.32 -1.00
C LEU A 179 12.93 4.96 -1.67
N ILE A 180 13.70 3.95 -1.24
CA ILE A 180 13.66 2.62 -1.85
C ILE A 180 12.35 1.90 -1.52
N ALA A 181 11.92 1.91 -0.25
CA ALA A 181 10.67 1.27 0.16
C ALA A 181 9.47 1.90 -0.55
N SER A 182 9.45 3.23 -0.72
CA SER A 182 8.41 3.94 -1.46
C SER A 182 8.39 3.59 -2.95
N ALA A 183 9.56 3.43 -3.57
CA ALA A 183 9.65 3.00 -4.97
C ALA A 183 9.13 1.57 -5.16
N VAL A 184 9.52 0.64 -4.26
CA VAL A 184 9.05 -0.75 -4.28
C VAL A 184 7.53 -0.81 -4.05
N PHE A 185 7.04 -0.09 -3.04
CA PHE A 185 5.61 0.06 -2.78
C PHE A 185 4.85 0.60 -3.99
N ALA A 186 5.30 1.70 -4.59
CA ALA A 186 4.64 2.27 -5.76
C ALA A 186 4.62 1.25 -6.92
N SER A 187 5.75 0.62 -7.24
CA SER A 187 5.86 -0.29 -8.39
C SER A 187 4.88 -1.45 -8.38
N ILE A 188 4.53 -2.01 -7.21
CA ILE A 188 3.60 -3.15 -7.15
C ILE A 188 2.17 -2.76 -7.56
N HIS A 189 1.83 -1.46 -7.46
CA HIS A 189 0.49 -0.98 -7.79
C HIS A 189 0.16 -1.12 -9.26
N VAL A 190 1.15 -1.29 -10.13
CA VAL A 190 0.96 -1.49 -11.58
C VAL A 190 -0.05 -2.60 -11.90
N PHE A 191 -0.13 -3.63 -11.06
CA PHE A 191 -1.03 -4.77 -11.27
C PHE A 191 -2.50 -4.47 -10.93
N GLY A 192 -2.78 -3.38 -10.22
CA GLY A 192 -4.12 -2.97 -9.83
C GLY A 192 -4.69 -1.80 -10.64
N LEU A 193 -3.95 -1.29 -11.62
CA LEU A 193 -4.29 -0.09 -12.39
C LEU A 193 -4.81 -0.43 -13.78
N ILE A 194 -5.75 0.39 -14.27
CA ILE A 194 -6.35 0.29 -15.59
C ILE A 194 -6.12 1.62 -16.32
N GLY A 195 -5.37 1.57 -17.42
CA GLY A 195 -5.02 2.73 -18.22
C GLY A 195 -3.85 2.47 -19.17
N SER A 196 -3.48 3.48 -19.95
CA SER A 196 -2.30 3.45 -20.81
C SER A 196 -0.99 3.49 -19.99
N PRO A 197 0.17 3.16 -20.59
CA PRO A 197 1.45 3.23 -19.87
C PRO A 197 1.76 4.61 -19.28
N LEU A 198 1.33 5.69 -19.94
CA LEU A 198 1.58 7.06 -19.47
C LEU A 198 0.66 7.41 -18.28
N GLU A 199 -0.61 7.02 -18.35
CA GLU A 199 -1.59 7.20 -17.27
C GLU A 199 -1.19 6.38 -16.04
N THR A 200 -0.69 5.16 -16.27
CA THR A 200 -0.14 4.29 -15.23
C THR A 200 1.05 4.94 -14.55
N LEU A 201 2.00 5.48 -15.32
CA LEU A 201 3.15 6.19 -14.77
C LEU A 201 2.73 7.40 -13.91
N ALA A 202 1.71 8.15 -14.32
CA ALA A 202 1.16 9.27 -13.54
C ALA A 202 0.62 8.81 -12.18
N THR A 203 -0.12 7.71 -12.13
CA THR A 203 -0.61 7.13 -10.86
C THR A 203 0.53 6.58 -10.02
N LEU A 204 1.51 5.87 -10.61
CA LEU A 204 2.66 5.36 -9.87
C LEU A 204 3.49 6.47 -9.22
N LEU A 205 3.66 7.62 -9.90
CA LEU A 205 4.33 8.79 -9.32
C LEU A 205 3.52 9.41 -8.17
N THR A 206 2.19 9.44 -8.30
CA THR A 206 1.29 9.83 -7.20
C THR A 206 1.47 8.92 -5.99
N VAL A 207 1.40 7.60 -6.18
CA VAL A 207 1.60 6.59 -5.14
C VAL A 207 3.00 6.70 -4.52
N PHE A 208 4.03 6.95 -5.31
CA PHE A 208 5.38 7.16 -4.81
C PHE A 208 5.45 8.36 -3.84
N VAL A 209 4.88 9.51 -4.20
CA VAL A 209 4.89 10.69 -3.31
C VAL A 209 4.09 10.45 -2.03
N LEU A 210 2.92 9.81 -2.14
CA LEU A 210 2.13 9.37 -0.99
C LEU A 210 2.96 8.45 -0.07
N ALA A 211 3.67 7.50 -0.67
CA ALA A 211 4.51 6.56 0.05
C ALA A 211 5.69 7.22 0.78
N LEU A 212 6.27 8.29 0.22
CA LEU A 212 7.28 9.11 0.89
C LEU A 212 6.74 9.76 2.16
N VAL A 213 5.50 10.28 2.11
CA VAL A 213 4.84 10.86 3.29
C VAL A 213 4.64 9.80 4.36
N LEU A 214 4.12 8.62 4.00
CA LEU A 214 3.91 7.52 4.94
C LEU A 214 5.23 7.04 5.57
N GLY A 215 6.28 6.89 4.77
CA GLY A 215 7.61 6.50 5.24
C GLY A 215 8.23 7.54 6.17
N ALA A 216 8.06 8.84 5.88
CA ALA A 216 8.53 9.92 6.75
C ALA A 216 7.73 9.97 8.06
N VAL A 217 6.40 9.82 8.01
CA VAL A 217 5.57 9.78 9.21
C VAL A 217 5.94 8.57 10.09
N TYR A 218 6.24 7.42 9.50
CA TYR A 218 6.71 6.26 10.25
C TYR A 218 7.97 6.57 11.07
N GLU A 219 8.99 7.18 10.46
CA GLU A 219 10.22 7.56 11.18
C GLU A 219 10.00 8.66 12.22
N LEU A 220 9.09 9.60 11.96
CA LEU A 220 8.84 10.73 12.86
C LEU A 220 7.96 10.36 14.05
N SER A 221 7.02 9.44 13.85
CA SER A 221 6.08 9.00 14.90
C SER A 221 6.61 7.84 15.71
N GLU A 222 7.59 7.09 15.19
CA GLU A 222 8.09 5.84 15.80
C GLU A 222 6.94 4.87 16.13
N ASN A 223 5.90 4.87 15.29
CA ASN A 223 4.68 4.11 15.53
C ASN A 223 4.03 3.70 14.21
N LEU A 224 4.09 2.41 13.89
CA LEU A 224 3.51 1.80 12.69
C LEU A 224 2.00 2.03 12.54
N LEU A 225 1.29 2.23 13.65
CA LEU A 225 -0.16 2.47 13.62
C LEU A 225 -0.49 3.81 12.94
N VAL A 226 0.36 4.82 13.08
CA VAL A 226 0.13 6.15 12.52
C VAL A 226 0.08 6.14 10.99
N PRO A 227 1.12 5.67 10.26
CA PRO A 227 1.05 5.56 8.81
C PRO A 227 -0.02 4.55 8.36
N ALA A 228 -0.29 3.48 9.11
CA ALA A 228 -1.33 2.50 8.76
C ALA A 228 -2.73 3.13 8.75
N LEU A 229 -3.04 3.98 9.73
CA LEU A 229 -4.29 4.73 9.78
C LEU A 229 -4.36 5.80 8.70
N ILE A 230 -3.28 6.57 8.47
CA ILE A 230 -3.23 7.57 7.37
C ILE A 230 -3.53 6.90 6.04
N HIS A 231 -2.86 5.79 5.76
CA HIS A 231 -3.02 5.03 4.52
C HIS A 231 -4.45 4.47 4.40
N GLY A 232 -4.93 3.78 5.42
CA GLY A 232 -6.29 3.23 5.43
C GLY A 232 -7.37 4.29 5.23
N LEU A 233 -7.21 5.46 5.86
CA LEU A 233 -8.12 6.60 5.73
C LEU A 233 -8.02 7.28 4.36
N TYR A 234 -6.83 7.34 3.76
CA TYR A 234 -6.65 7.82 2.40
C TYR A 234 -7.44 6.94 1.40
N ASN A 235 -7.27 5.62 1.48
CA ASN A 235 -8.00 4.67 0.63
C ASN A 235 -9.51 4.74 0.87
N ALA A 236 -9.93 4.80 2.14
CA ALA A 236 -11.34 4.96 2.50
C ALA A 236 -11.95 6.26 1.92
N THR A 237 -11.16 7.34 1.89
CA THR A 237 -11.59 8.62 1.28
C THR A 237 -11.80 8.48 -0.23
N GLN A 238 -10.88 7.80 -0.95
CA GLN A 238 -11.05 7.52 -2.37
C GLN A 238 -12.33 6.72 -2.63
N PHE A 239 -12.57 5.65 -1.88
CA PHE A 239 -13.76 4.82 -2.05
C PHE A 239 -15.06 5.55 -1.69
N LEU A 240 -15.05 6.41 -0.67
CA LEU A 240 -16.21 7.23 -0.33
C LEU A 240 -16.55 8.23 -1.44
N LEU A 241 -15.54 8.90 -2.02
CA LEU A 241 -15.74 9.84 -3.12
C LEU A 241 -16.26 9.12 -4.38
N ALA A 242 -15.68 7.96 -4.71
CA ALA A 242 -16.16 7.11 -5.81
C ALA A 242 -17.61 6.66 -5.59
N TYR A 243 -17.99 6.33 -4.34
CA TYR A 243 -19.35 5.93 -4.00
C TYR A 243 -20.35 7.08 -4.22
N GLN A 244 -19.98 8.28 -3.77
CA GLN A 244 -20.78 9.48 -3.99
C GLN A 244 -20.95 9.78 -5.48
N TYR A 245 -19.87 9.69 -6.26
CA TYR A 245 -19.91 9.85 -7.70
C TYR A 245 -20.87 8.84 -8.35
N ALA A 246 -20.72 7.55 -8.04
CA ALA A 246 -21.53 6.49 -8.64
C ALA A 246 -23.01 6.52 -8.27
N THR A 247 -23.36 7.11 -7.12
CA THR A 247 -24.75 7.17 -6.61
C THR A 247 -25.43 8.53 -6.81
N GLY A 248 -24.74 9.51 -7.42
CA GLY A 248 -25.26 10.87 -7.60
C GLY A 248 -25.35 11.67 -6.29
N GLY A 249 -24.58 11.28 -5.27
CA GLY A 249 -24.62 11.81 -3.91
C GLY A 249 -23.96 13.16 -3.68
N LEU A 250 -23.48 13.85 -4.73
CA LEU A 250 -23.07 15.25 -4.65
C LEU A 250 -24.06 16.11 -5.46
N PRO A 251 -24.50 17.28 -4.96
CA PRO A 251 -25.14 18.26 -5.82
C PRO A 251 -24.15 18.60 -6.94
N VAL A 252 -24.63 18.58 -8.18
CA VAL A 252 -23.88 19.12 -9.32
C VAL A 252 -23.56 20.56 -8.97
N ILE A 253 -22.31 20.85 -8.60
CA ILE A 253 -21.81 22.21 -8.55
C ILE A 253 -21.58 22.59 -10.01
N GLY A 254 -22.62 23.11 -10.63
CA GLY A 254 -22.54 23.81 -11.92
C GLY A 254 -21.92 25.18 -11.77
#